data_AF-A0A1L5L1N1-F1
#
_entry.id   AF-A0A1L5L1N1-F1
#
_cell.length_a   1.000
_cell.length_b   1.000
_cell.length_c   1.000
_cell.angle_alpha   90.00
_cell.angle_beta   90.00
_cell.angle_gamma   90.00
#
_symmetry.space_group_name_H-M   'P 1'
#
loop_
_entity.id
_entity.type
_entity.pdbx_description
1 polymer ?
#
loop_
_entity_poly.entity_id
_entity_poly.type
_entity_poly.pdbx_seq_one_letter_code
_entity_poly.pdbx_strand_id
1 'polypeptide(L)'
;MPNVKIVTDSSCTIEQSVRDELNITVIPLSVMIDDVVYPDDDELTGERFMEMMAQAKNLPKTSQPPIGYFAELYDELGKDGSPIVSIHM
;
A
#
# COMPACT_ATOMS: atom_id res chain seq x y z
N MET A 1 22.97 8.45 -14.05
CA MET A 1 21.53 8.78 -14.15
C MET A 1 20.97 8.72 -12.74
N PRO A 2 20.16 9.68 -12.28
CA PRO A 2 19.48 9.53 -11.00
C PRO A 2 18.59 8.27 -11.08
N ASN A 3 18.64 7.44 -10.04
CA ASN A 3 17.85 6.22 -10.00
C ASN A 3 16.40 6.63 -9.69
N VAL A 4 15.48 6.44 -10.64
CA VAL A 4 14.07 6.82 -10.48
C VAL A 4 13.45 5.93 -9.42
N LYS A 5 12.78 6.51 -8.42
CA LYS A 5 12.04 5.74 -7.41
C LYS A 5 10.63 5.46 -7.94
N ILE A 6 10.19 4.21 -7.86
CA ILE A 6 8.85 3.81 -8.29
C ILE A 6 7.97 3.63 -7.06
N VAL A 7 6.81 4.27 -7.07
CA VAL A 7 5.82 4.15 -6.00
C VAL A 7 4.49 3.68 -6.60
N THR A 8 3.82 2.77 -5.92
CA THR A 8 2.46 2.33 -6.25
C THR A 8 1.67 2.05 -4.96
N ASP A 9 0.47 1.52 -5.08
CA ASP A 9 -0.36 1.09 -3.94
C ASP A 9 -0.65 -0.41 -3.98
N SER A 10 -1.17 -0.94 -2.87
CA SER A 10 -1.42 -2.37 -2.68
C SER A 10 -2.41 -2.97 -3.69
N SER A 11 -3.23 -2.16 -4.37
CA SER A 11 -4.15 -2.66 -5.40
C SER A 11 -3.45 -3.21 -6.65
N CYS A 12 -2.15 -2.93 -6.84
CA CYS A 12 -1.38 -3.42 -7.96
C CYS A 12 -1.06 -4.93 -7.86
N THR A 13 -1.17 -5.54 -6.67
CA THR A 13 -0.99 -6.99 -6.44
C THR A 13 0.34 -7.57 -6.97
N ILE A 14 1.42 -6.78 -6.92
CA ILE A 14 2.76 -7.20 -7.36
C ILE A 14 3.33 -8.22 -6.36
N GLU A 15 3.94 -9.30 -6.86
CA GLU A 15 4.66 -10.26 -6.01
C GLU A 15 5.79 -9.59 -5.22
N GLN A 16 5.96 -9.99 -3.95
CA GLN A 16 7.00 -9.46 -3.07
C GLN A 16 8.42 -9.55 -3.68
N SER A 17 8.72 -10.65 -4.35
CA SER A 17 10.01 -10.87 -5.04
C SER A 17 10.29 -9.79 -6.09
N VAL A 18 9.29 -9.43 -6.89
CA VAL A 18 9.40 -8.46 -7.98
C VAL A 18 9.55 -7.04 -7.43
N ARG A 19 8.76 -6.66 -6.41
CA ARG A 19 8.89 -5.34 -5.80
C ARG A 19 10.26 -5.17 -5.11
N ASP A 20 10.79 -6.22 -4.49
CA ASP A 20 12.09 -6.18 -3.81
C ASP A 20 13.24 -6.12 -4.83
N GLU A 21 13.16 -6.91 -5.92
CA GLU A 21 14.16 -6.88 -7.01
C GLU A 21 14.22 -5.52 -7.71
N LEU A 22 13.06 -4.92 -8.00
CA LEU A 22 12.95 -3.66 -8.72
C LEU A 22 12.96 -2.43 -7.81
N ASN A 23 13.05 -2.62 -6.48
CA ASN A 23 12.99 -1.57 -5.48
C ASN A 23 11.74 -0.67 -5.62
N ILE A 24 10.58 -1.31 -5.80
CA ILE A 24 9.28 -0.64 -5.91
C ILE A 24 8.73 -0.44 -4.49
N THR A 25 8.41 0.81 -4.17
CA THR A 25 7.73 1.13 -2.91
C THR A 25 6.22 0.96 -3.07
N VAL A 26 5.60 0.17 -2.19
CA VAL A 26 4.15 -0.05 -2.18
C VAL A 26 3.55 0.65 -0.97
N ILE A 27 2.54 1.49 -1.20
CA ILE A 27 1.75 2.13 -0.16
C ILE A 27 0.56 1.22 0.16
N PRO A 28 0.41 0.73 1.41
CA PRO A 28 -0.75 -0.08 1.76
C PRO A 28 -2.01 0.80 1.75
N LEU A 29 -3.04 0.34 1.03
CA LEU A 29 -4.39 0.88 1.19
C LEU A 29 -4.94 0.48 2.58
N SER A 30 -6.10 1.00 2.94
CA SER A 30 -6.74 0.67 4.21
C SER A 30 -8.02 -0.13 3.98
N VAL A 31 -8.19 -1.18 4.78
CA VAL A 31 -9.40 -2.00 4.86
C VAL A 31 -10.03 -1.81 6.23
N MET A 32 -11.30 -1.41 6.26
CA MET A 32 -12.08 -1.22 7.48
C MET A 32 -13.06 -2.38 7.65
N ILE A 33 -12.97 -3.08 8.79
CA ILE A 33 -13.84 -4.19 9.18
C ILE A 33 -14.38 -3.88 10.58
N ASP A 34 -15.70 -3.70 10.71
CA ASP A 34 -16.39 -3.37 11.98
C ASP A 34 -15.67 -2.29 12.81
N ASP A 35 -15.43 -1.13 12.17
CA ASP A 35 -14.78 0.06 12.73
C ASP A 35 -13.29 -0.08 13.09
N VAL A 36 -12.66 -1.22 12.77
CA VAL A 36 -11.21 -1.42 12.88
C VAL A 36 -10.56 -1.29 11.51
N VAL A 37 -9.48 -0.50 11.44
CA VAL A 37 -8.72 -0.28 10.21
C VAL A 37 -7.49 -1.17 10.20
N TYR A 38 -7.29 -1.85 9.08
CA TYR A 38 -6.16 -2.72 8.79
C TYR A 38 -5.43 -2.18 7.55
N PRO A 39 -4.09 -2.17 7.54
CA PRO A 39 -3.34 -1.99 6.31
C PRO A 39 -3.59 -3.19 5.37
N ASP A 40 -3.71 -2.90 4.08
CA ASP A 40 -3.70 -3.90 3.02
C ASP A 40 -2.23 -4.20 2.67
N ASP A 41 -1.63 -5.08 3.47
CA ASP A 41 -0.24 -5.49 3.39
C ASP A 41 -0.10 -7.02 3.51
N ASP A 42 1.15 -7.50 3.54
CA ASP A 42 1.43 -8.93 3.60
C ASP A 42 0.97 -9.59 4.92
N GLU A 43 0.67 -8.82 5.97
CA GLU A 43 0.08 -9.35 7.22
C GLU A 43 -1.43 -9.59 7.11
N LEU A 44 -2.12 -8.85 6.22
CA LEU A 44 -3.52 -9.06 5.87
C LEU A 44 -3.64 -9.93 4.61
N THR A 45 -3.26 -11.19 4.72
CA THR A 45 -3.39 -12.14 3.61
C THR A 45 -4.84 -12.25 3.13
N GLY A 46 -5.03 -12.62 1.85
CA GLY A 46 -6.37 -12.84 1.30
C GLY A 46 -7.18 -13.86 2.10
N GLU A 47 -6.55 -14.93 2.60
CA GLU A 47 -7.21 -15.92 3.47
C GLU A 47 -7.70 -15.29 4.78
N ARG A 48 -6.82 -14.55 5.46
CA ARG A 48 -7.15 -13.85 6.72
C ARG A 48 -8.26 -12.82 6.50
N PHE A 49 -8.18 -12.04 5.43
CA PHE A 49 -9.22 -11.08 5.06
C PHE A 49 -10.57 -11.78 4.84
N MET A 50 -10.60 -12.90 4.10
CA MET A 50 -11.83 -13.66 3.84
C MET A 50 -12.44 -14.22 5.13
N GLU A 51 -11.63 -14.73 6.06
CA GLU A 51 -12.09 -15.19 7.37
C GLU A 51 -12.70 -14.05 8.20
N MET A 52 -12.03 -12.90 8.23
CA MET A 52 -12.52 -11.71 8.95
C MET A 52 -13.82 -11.19 8.33
N MET A 53 -13.90 -11.14 7.00
CA MET A 53 -15.10 -10.72 6.26
C MET A 53 -16.29 -11.65 6.52
N ALA A 54 -16.07 -12.97 6.57
CA ALA A 54 -17.12 -13.94 6.85
C ALA A 54 -17.70 -13.80 8.27
N GLN A 55 -16.92 -13.27 9.22
CA GLN A 55 -17.33 -13.04 10.61
C GLN A 55 -17.84 -11.62 10.87
N ALA A 56 -17.62 -10.69 9.93
CA ALA A 56 -17.96 -9.28 10.09
C ALA A 56 -19.48 -9.05 10.08
N LYS A 57 -19.93 -8.07 10.87
CA LYS A 57 -21.36 -7.69 10.91
C LYS A 57 -21.76 -6.89 9.68
N ASN A 58 -20.83 -6.11 9.14
CA ASN A 58 -21.04 -5.27 7.97
C ASN A 58 -20.02 -5.63 6.89
N LEU A 59 -20.36 -5.33 5.63
CA LEU A 59 -19.40 -5.46 4.55
C LEU A 59 -18.16 -4.58 4.81
N PRO A 60 -16.94 -5.12 4.62
CA PRO A 60 -15.73 -4.33 4.68
C PRO A 60 -15.77 -3.14 3.73
N LYS A 61 -15.10 -2.06 4.11
CA LYS A 61 -14.93 -0.86 3.28
C LYS A 61 -13.46 -0.61 3.04
N THR A 62 -13.11 -0.08 1.88
CA THR A 62 -11.75 0.38 1.61
C THR A 62 -11.67 1.90 1.73
N SER A 63 -10.49 2.39 2.08
CA SER A 63 -10.17 3.82 1.99
C SER A 63 -8.75 4.01 1.47
N GLN A 64 -8.54 5.16 0.85
CA GLN A 64 -7.20 5.61 0.49
C GLN A 64 -6.36 5.90 1.75
N PRO A 65 -5.02 5.87 1.63
CA PRO A 65 -4.13 6.32 2.68
C PRO A 65 -4.30 7.83 2.91
N PRO A 66 -4.04 8.32 4.14
CA PRO A 66 -4.03 9.75 4.42
C PRO A 66 -3.00 10.48 3.56
N ILE A 67 -3.32 11.68 3.07
CA ILE A 67 -2.41 12.48 2.23
C ILE A 67 -1.06 12.77 2.91
N GLY A 68 -1.04 12.88 4.25
CA GLY A 68 0.20 13.06 5.01
C GLY A 68 1.18 11.91 4.86
N TYR A 69 0.68 10.68 4.72
CA TYR A 69 1.53 9.51 4.50
C TYR A 69 2.28 9.60 3.16
N PHE A 70 1.60 10.03 2.09
CA PHE A 70 2.24 10.27 0.80
C PHE A 70 3.30 11.36 0.88
N ALA A 71 2.98 12.47 1.54
CA ALA A 71 3.92 13.59 1.70
C ALA A 71 5.21 13.15 2.42
N GLU A 72 5.08 12.47 3.56
CA GLU A 72 6.21 11.97 4.33
C GLU A 72 7.05 10.96 3.53
N LEU A 73 6.40 10.05 2.80
CA LEU A 73 7.09 9.06 1.98
C LEU A 73 7.84 9.71 0.82
N TYR A 74 7.23 10.67 0.12
CA TYR A 74 7.89 11.35 -1.00
C TYR A 74 9.04 12.24 -0.53
N ASP A 75 8.87 12.91 0.61
CA ASP A 75 9.95 13.66 1.25
C ASP A 75 11.13 12.75 1.57
N GLU A 76 10.89 11.53 2.08
CA GLU A 76 11.93 10.52 2.35
C GLU A 76 12.61 10.00 1.07
N LEU A 77 11.82 9.52 0.11
CA LEU A 77 12.34 8.94 -1.13
C LEU A 77 13.10 9.95 -2.00
N GLY A 78 12.73 11.22 -1.90
CA GLY A 78 13.34 12.33 -2.63
C GLY A 78 14.51 13.02 -1.93
N LYS A 79 14.90 12.60 -0.70
CA LYS A 79 16.00 13.26 0.05
C LYS A 79 17.33 13.29 -0.69
N ASP A 80 17.57 12.30 -1.56
CA ASP A 80 18.77 12.18 -2.40
C ASP A 80 18.66 12.95 -3.73
N GLY A 81 17.54 13.65 -3.96
CA GLY A 81 17.24 14.35 -5.21
C GLY A 81 16.75 13.44 -6.34
N SER A 82 16.46 12.17 -6.08
CA SER A 82 15.89 11.27 -7.08
C SER A 82 14.47 11.71 -7.49
N PRO A 83 14.14 11.62 -8.79
CA PRO A 83 12.76 11.76 -9.23
C PRO A 83 11.92 10.56 -8.78
N ILE A 84 10.64 10.81 -8.53
CA ILE A 84 9.65 9.80 -8.15
C ILE A 84 8.62 9.67 -9.28
N VAL A 85 8.31 8.44 -9.67
CA VAL A 85 7.14 8.12 -10.52
C VAL A 85 6.16 7.33 -9.66
N SER A 86 4.99 7.92 -9.42
CA SER A 86 3.92 7.33 -8.60
C SER A 86 2.75 6.94 -9.47
N ILE A 87 2.36 5.65 -9.45
CA ILE A 87 1.29 5.08 -10.29
C ILE A 87 0.25 4.44 -9.37
N HIS A 88 -0.97 4.95 -9.43
CA HIS A 88 -2.08 4.55 -8.56
C HIS A 88 -3.36 4.29 -9.37
N MET A 89 -4.30 3.56 -8.79
CA MET A 89 -5.64 3.31 -9.35
C MET A 89 -6.53 4.57 -9.38
#